data_AF-A0AAW6BF65-F1
#
_entry.id   AF-A0AAW6BF65-F1
#
_cell.length_a   1.000
_cell.length_b   1.000
_cell.length_c   1.000
_cell.angle_alpha   90.00
_cell.angle_beta   90.00
_cell.angle_gamma   90.00
#
_symmetry.space_group_name_H-M   'P 1'
#
loop_
_entity.id
_entity.type
_entity.pdbx_description
1 polymer ?
#
loop_
_entity_poly.entity_id
_entity_poly.type
_entity_poly.pdbx_seq_one_letter_code
_entity_poly.pdbx_strand_id
1 'polypeptide(L)'
;MNRITFIILVISCASFIGFFIISAAIYKINQKKMDKIIELYMEKGFCLSSGAYMGHFMGIHGQFYTAAFFYKLLTGKRIRINRPNSKYMPQESYDFIQNLPPNLTHWIKICFITINISVAFFIISMAICLFQKYA
;
A
#
# COMPACT_ATOMS: atom_id res chain seq x y z
N MET A 1 8.38 -3.57 32.55
CA MET A 1 8.83 -4.31 31.35
C MET A 1 10.25 -4.82 31.59
N ASN A 2 10.55 -6.08 31.26
CA ASN A 2 11.92 -6.60 31.41
C ASN A 2 12.85 -6.00 30.32
N ARG A 3 14.16 -6.09 30.54
CA ARG A 3 15.17 -5.49 29.64
C ARG A 3 15.07 -6.01 28.20
N ILE A 4 14.77 -7.31 28.03
CA ILE A 4 14.67 -7.95 26.71
C ILE A 4 13.47 -7.41 25.94
N THR A 5 12.28 -7.37 26.56
CA THR A 5 11.06 -6.84 25.96
C THR A 5 11.21 -5.35 25.60
N PHE A 6 11.90 -4.56 26.44
CA PHE A 6 12.21 -3.17 26.12
C PHE A 6 13.10 -3.05 24.87
N ILE A 7 14.15 -3.86 24.76
CA ILE A 7 15.03 -3.88 23.58
C ILE A 7 14.23 -4.26 22.32
N ILE A 8 13.39 -5.30 22.40
CA ILE A 8 12.53 -5.72 21.28
C ILE A 8 11.60 -4.58 20.86
N LEU A 9 10.96 -3.90 21.83
CA LEU A 9 10.09 -2.76 21.56
C LEU A 9 10.83 -1.65 20.79
N VAL A 10 12.02 -1.26 21.28
CA VAL A 10 12.84 -0.22 20.63
C VAL A 10 13.22 -0.61 19.20
N ILE A 11 13.67 -1.85 18.98
CA ILE A 11 14.01 -2.35 17.64
C ILE A 11 12.79 -2.34 16.73
N SER A 12 11.62 -2.76 17.23
CA SER A 12 10.39 -2.78 16.44
C SER A 12 9.92 -1.37 16.09
N CYS A 13 9.96 -0.41 17.01
CA CYS A 13 9.63 0.98 16.75
C CYS A 13 10.59 1.63 15.74
N ALA A 14 11.90 1.41 15.90
CA ALA A 14 12.90 1.93 14.96
C ALA A 14 12.71 1.34 13.55
N SER A 15 12.44 0.03 13.47
CA SER A 15 12.18 -0.67 12.21
C SER A 15 10.89 -0.17 11.55
N PHE A 16 9.80 0.04 12.32
CA PHE A 16 8.57 0.64 11.82
C PHE A 16 8.85 1.98 11.13
N ILE A 17 9.54 2.90 11.81
CA ILE A 17 9.85 4.24 11.30
C ILE A 17 10.76 4.14 10.06
N GLY A 18 11.82 3.32 10.13
CA GLY A 18 12.76 3.15 9.02
C GLY A 18 12.08 2.64 7.74
N PHE A 19 11.32 1.54 7.83
CA PHE A 19 10.59 1.03 6.68
C PHE A 19 9.49 1.98 6.19
N PHE A 20 8.85 2.73 7.10
CA PHE A 20 7.86 3.73 6.72
C PHE A 20 8.49 4.82 5.85
N ILE A 21 9.60 5.40 6.29
CA ILE A 21 10.35 6.43 5.56
C ILE A 21 10.83 5.90 4.21
N ILE A 22 11.39 4.68 4.17
CA ILE A 22 11.85 4.05 2.92
C ILE A 22 10.67 3.89 1.95
N SER A 23 9.51 3.42 2.43
CA SER A 23 8.32 3.28 1.57
C SER A 23 7.85 4.62 1.01
N ALA A 24 7.87 5.67 1.85
CA ALA A 24 7.51 7.02 1.43
C ALA A 24 8.49 7.58 0.39
N ALA A 25 9.79 7.34 0.57
CA ALA A 25 10.82 7.74 -0.38
C ALA A 25 10.64 7.01 -1.72
N ILE A 26 10.41 5.70 -1.72
CA ILE A 26 10.14 4.91 -2.93
C ILE A 26 8.95 5.47 -3.69
N TYR A 27 7.83 5.73 -2.99
CA TYR A 27 6.64 6.28 -3.60
C TYR A 27 6.89 7.68 -4.15
N LYS A 28 7.58 8.55 -3.39
CA LYS A 28 7.88 9.93 -3.81
C LYS A 28 8.74 9.96 -5.07
N ILE A 29 9.78 9.12 -5.15
CA ILE A 29 10.64 9.00 -6.34
C ILE A 29 9.81 8.55 -7.56
N ASN A 30 8.84 7.66 -7.36
CA ASN A 30 8.02 7.10 -8.44
C ASN A 30 6.66 7.80 -8.60
N GLN A 31 6.44 8.96 -7.97
CA GLN A 31 5.14 9.65 -7.95
C GLN A 31 4.64 9.91 -9.38
N LYS A 32 5.50 10.45 -10.26
CA LYS A 32 5.16 10.68 -11.68
C LYS A 32 4.75 9.40 -12.42
N LYS A 33 5.32 8.24 -12.06
CA LYS A 33 4.91 6.96 -12.66
C LYS A 33 3.53 6.54 -12.17
N MET A 34 3.22 6.76 -10.89
CA MET A 34 1.89 6.48 -10.35
C MET A 34 0.83 7.39 -10.98
N ASP A 35 1.11 8.68 -11.10
CA ASP A 35 0.20 9.64 -11.73
C ASP A 35 -0.11 9.23 -13.18
N LYS A 36 0.93 8.83 -13.94
CA LYS A 36 0.78 8.28 -15.29
C LYS A 36 -0.05 6.99 -15.33
N ILE A 37 0.14 6.07 -14.38
CA ILE A 37 -0.68 4.85 -14.30
C ILE A 37 -2.15 5.21 -14.08
N ILE A 38 -2.42 6.14 -13.17
CA ILE A 38 -3.77 6.59 -12.84
C ILE A 38 -4.43 7.26 -14.04
N GLU A 39 -3.71 8.14 -14.72
CA GLU A 39 -4.18 8.82 -15.93
C GLU A 39 -4.58 7.80 -17.01
N LEU A 40 -3.66 6.89 -17.37
CA LEU A 40 -3.93 5.86 -18.37
C LEU A 40 -5.09 4.94 -17.96
N TYR A 41 -5.21 4.66 -16.65
CA TYR A 41 -6.30 3.83 -16.12
C TYR A 41 -7.67 4.52 -16.21
N MET A 42 -7.72 5.83 -15.91
CA MET A 42 -8.96 6.61 -16.01
C MET A 42 -9.34 6.94 -17.45
N GLU A 43 -8.37 7.16 -18.34
CA GLU A 43 -8.60 7.37 -19.78
C GLU A 43 -9.31 6.17 -20.43
N LYS A 44 -9.00 4.95 -19.96
CA LYS A 44 -9.72 3.72 -20.34
C LYS A 44 -11.13 3.62 -19.77
N GLY A 45 -11.58 4.57 -18.97
CA GLY A 45 -12.88 4.57 -18.32
C GLY A 45 -12.97 3.67 -17.08
N PHE A 46 -11.84 3.15 -16.58
CA PHE A 46 -11.84 2.33 -15.38
C PHE A 46 -11.97 3.16 -14.11
N CYS A 47 -12.72 2.65 -13.12
CA CYS A 47 -12.93 3.36 -11.88
C CYS A 47 -11.88 3.02 -10.82
N LEU A 48 -11.38 4.04 -10.15
CA LEU A 48 -10.64 3.87 -8.90
C LEU A 48 -11.59 3.45 -7.77
N SER A 49 -11.09 2.64 -6.85
CA SER A 49 -11.77 2.47 -5.55
C SER A 49 -11.78 3.79 -4.78
N SER A 50 -12.76 4.02 -3.91
CA SER A 50 -12.85 5.24 -3.09
C SER A 50 -11.57 5.51 -2.30
N GLY A 51 -10.94 4.46 -1.77
CA GLY A 51 -9.65 4.58 -1.07
C GLY A 51 -8.52 5.00 -1.99
N ALA A 52 -8.43 4.44 -3.20
CA ALA A 52 -7.40 4.81 -4.18
C ALA A 52 -7.61 6.24 -4.72
N TYR A 53 -8.86 6.65 -4.93
CA TYR A 53 -9.21 8.00 -5.34
C TYR A 53 -8.81 9.03 -4.26
N MET A 54 -9.17 8.77 -3.00
CA MET A 54 -8.75 9.60 -1.87
C MET A 54 -7.22 9.60 -1.73
N GLY A 55 -6.60 8.43 -1.92
CA GLY A 55 -5.16 8.25 -1.85
C GLY A 55 -4.41 9.10 -2.88
N HIS A 56 -4.92 9.14 -4.11
CA HIS A 56 -4.41 10.01 -5.17
C HIS A 56 -4.50 11.49 -4.79
N PHE A 57 -5.66 11.94 -4.28
CA PHE A 57 -5.85 13.34 -3.86
C PHE A 57 -4.92 13.76 -2.72
N MET A 58 -4.62 12.85 -1.78
CA MET A 58 -3.74 13.09 -0.64
C MET A 58 -2.23 12.99 -0.98
N GLY A 59 -1.86 12.65 -2.22
CA GLY A 59 -0.46 12.50 -2.64
C GLY A 59 0.31 11.48 -1.79
N ILE A 60 1.40 11.91 -1.13
CA ILE A 60 2.25 11.04 -0.30
C ILE A 60 1.48 10.49 0.91
N HIS A 61 0.57 11.26 1.51
CA HIS A 61 -0.20 10.81 2.67
C HIS A 61 -1.20 9.70 2.32
N GLY A 62 -1.62 9.65 1.06
CA GLY A 62 -2.52 8.64 0.52
C GLY A 62 -1.83 7.45 -0.13
N GLN A 63 -0.50 7.43 -0.14
CA GLN A 63 0.30 6.46 -0.91
C GLN A 63 -0.06 5.01 -0.65
N PHE A 64 -0.41 4.68 0.59
CA PHE A 64 -0.76 3.31 0.97
C PHE A 64 -2.00 2.82 0.22
N TYR A 65 -3.04 3.65 0.15
CA TYR A 65 -4.30 3.27 -0.51
C TYR A 65 -4.12 3.10 -2.01
N THR A 66 -3.41 4.02 -2.65
CA THR A 66 -3.13 3.97 -4.09
C THR A 66 -2.22 2.79 -4.44
N ALA A 67 -1.10 2.63 -3.73
CA ALA A 67 -0.17 1.53 -3.97
C ALA A 67 -0.82 0.16 -3.70
N ALA A 68 -1.62 0.03 -2.63
CA ALA A 68 -2.34 -1.21 -2.34
C ALA A 68 -3.38 -1.57 -3.39
N PHE A 69 -4.08 -0.57 -3.96
CA PHE A 69 -5.05 -0.79 -5.02
C PHE A 69 -4.37 -1.33 -6.29
N PHE A 70 -3.34 -0.63 -6.80
CA PHE A 70 -2.64 -1.09 -8.01
C PHE A 70 -1.83 -2.36 -7.77
N TYR A 71 -1.29 -2.59 -6.57
CA TYR A 71 -0.69 -3.87 -6.20
C TYR A 71 -1.70 -5.03 -6.32
N LYS A 72 -2.94 -4.85 -5.85
CA LYS A 72 -3.98 -5.88 -5.98
C LYS A 72 -4.35 -6.15 -7.44
N LEU A 73 -4.43 -5.12 -8.28
CA LEU A 73 -4.63 -5.29 -9.72
C LEU A 73 -3.46 -6.04 -10.39
N LEU A 74 -2.22 -5.66 -10.08
CA LEU A 74 -1.01 -6.30 -10.59
C LEU A 74 -0.86 -7.77 -10.18
N THR A 75 -1.47 -8.17 -9.07
CA THR A 75 -1.38 -9.53 -8.51
C THR A 75 -2.65 -10.35 -8.71
N GLY A 76 -3.65 -9.82 -9.44
CA GLY A 76 -4.92 -10.52 -9.66
C GLY A 76 -5.76 -10.69 -8.40
N LYS A 77 -5.45 -9.99 -7.30
CA LYS A 77 -6.21 -10.10 -6.05
C LYS A 77 -7.59 -9.48 -6.22
N ARG A 78 -8.64 -10.22 -5.88
CA ARG A 78 -10.03 -9.75 -6.00
C ARG A 78 -10.25 -8.47 -5.19
N ILE A 79 -10.74 -7.43 -5.88
CA ILE A 79 -11.13 -6.15 -5.27
C ILE A 79 -12.65 -6.10 -5.30
N ARG A 80 -13.26 -5.98 -4.12
CA ARG A 80 -14.70 -5.75 -4.01
C ARG A 80 -14.98 -4.30 -4.37
N ILE A 81 -15.93 -4.09 -5.27
CA ILE A 81 -16.48 -2.78 -5.58
C ILE A 81 -17.98 -2.81 -5.26
N ASN A 82 -18.50 -1.72 -4.70
CA ASN A 82 -19.92 -1.62 -4.38
C ASN A 82 -20.66 -0.95 -5.54
N ARG A 83 -20.50 -1.47 -6.76
CA ARG A 83 -21.23 -0.99 -7.93
C ARG A 83 -22.57 -1.74 -8.05
N PRO A 84 -23.64 -1.08 -8.52
CA PRO A 84 -24.96 -1.71 -8.66
C PRO A 84 -24.94 -3.01 -9.46
N ASN A 85 -24.10 -3.07 -10.50
CA ASN A 85 -24.09 -4.15 -11.49
C ASN A 85 -22.94 -5.16 -11.30
N SER A 86 -22.02 -4.94 -10.36
CA SER A 86 -20.94 -5.88 -10.09
C SER A 86 -20.40 -5.72 -8.67
N LYS A 87 -20.27 -6.86 -7.98
CA LYS A 87 -19.64 -6.96 -6.66
C LYS A 87 -18.12 -6.85 -6.71
N TYR A 88 -17.50 -7.09 -7.87
CA TYR A 88 -16.05 -7.18 -8.03
C TYR A 88 -15.54 -6.34 -9.19
N MET A 89 -14.27 -5.95 -9.11
CA MET A 89 -13.60 -5.23 -10.20
C MET A 89 -13.63 -6.06 -11.50
N PRO A 90 -13.97 -5.48 -12.66
CA PRO A 90 -13.94 -6.17 -13.94
C PRO A 90 -12.55 -6.70 -14.28
N GLN A 91 -12.50 -7.84 -14.99
CA GLN A 91 -11.24 -8.48 -15.39
C GLN A 91 -10.36 -7.56 -16.26
N GLU A 92 -10.97 -6.76 -17.13
CA GLU A 92 -10.28 -5.81 -18.00
C GLU A 92 -9.36 -4.83 -17.24
N SER A 93 -9.75 -4.43 -16.02
CA SER A 93 -8.91 -3.59 -15.17
C SER A 93 -7.64 -4.29 -14.70
N TYR A 94 -7.70 -5.61 -14.46
CA TYR A 94 -6.54 -6.41 -14.10
C TYR A 94 -5.63 -6.60 -15.31
N ASP A 95 -6.20 -7.03 -16.43
CA ASP A 95 -5.47 -7.30 -17.66
C ASP A 95 -4.73 -6.04 -18.14
N PHE A 96 -5.39 -4.88 -18.09
CA PHE A 96 -4.76 -3.61 -18.42
C PHE A 96 -3.53 -3.31 -17.57
N ILE A 97 -3.66 -3.38 -16.24
CA ILE A 97 -2.55 -3.07 -15.33
C ILE A 97 -1.41 -4.10 -15.43
N GLN A 98 -1.73 -5.37 -15.67
CA GLN A 98 -0.74 -6.44 -15.83
C GLN A 98 0.03 -6.35 -17.15
N ASN A 99 -0.58 -5.78 -18.20
CA ASN A 99 0.06 -5.53 -19.48
C ASN A 99 0.92 -4.25 -19.52
N LEU A 100 0.91 -3.42 -18.47
CA LEU A 100 1.79 -2.26 -18.39
C LEU A 100 3.26 -2.68 -18.25
N PRO A 101 4.21 -1.90 -18.82
CA PRO A 101 5.61 -2.28 -18.83
C PRO A 101 6.18 -2.38 -17.40
N PRO A 102 7.03 -3.37 -17.10
CA PRO A 102 7.55 -3.61 -15.74
C PRO A 102 8.30 -2.41 -15.14
N ASN A 103 8.93 -1.57 -15.97
CA ASN A 103 9.61 -0.35 -15.52
C ASN A 103 8.66 0.66 -14.83
N LEU A 104 7.37 0.57 -15.14
CA LEU A 104 6.29 1.41 -14.64
C LEU A 104 5.65 0.80 -13.40
N THR A 105 5.65 -0.53 -13.23
CA THR A 105 4.84 -1.24 -12.23
C THR A 105 5.65 -1.96 -11.15
N HIS A 106 6.91 -2.34 -11.41
CA HIS A 106 7.70 -3.17 -10.48
C HIS A 106 7.91 -2.50 -9.11
N TRP A 107 8.13 -1.18 -9.11
CA TRP A 107 8.31 -0.40 -7.89
C TRP A 107 7.08 -0.44 -6.97
N ILE A 108 5.87 -0.67 -7.51
CA ILE A 108 4.62 -0.76 -6.72
C ILE A 108 4.67 -1.98 -5.81
N LYS A 109 5.19 -3.12 -6.31
CA LYS A 109 5.36 -4.34 -5.50
C LYS A 109 6.35 -4.10 -4.37
N ILE A 110 7.49 -3.47 -4.67
CA ILE A 110 8.50 -3.12 -3.67
C ILE A 110 7.89 -2.19 -2.62
N CYS A 111 7.27 -1.10 -3.04
CA CYS A 111 6.62 -0.13 -2.16
C CYS A 111 5.57 -0.79 -1.25
N PHE A 112 4.73 -1.67 -1.82
CA PHE A 112 3.71 -2.40 -1.07
C PHE A 112 4.33 -3.34 -0.03
N ILE A 113 5.38 -4.09 -0.38
CA ILE A 113 6.05 -4.98 0.56
C ILE A 113 6.68 -4.17 1.69
N THR A 114 7.42 -3.10 1.37
CA THR A 114 8.08 -2.24 2.36
C THR A 114 7.09 -1.65 3.36
N ILE A 115 5.94 -1.14 2.91
CA ILE A 115 4.94 -0.58 3.83
C ILE A 115 4.25 -1.65 4.68
N ASN A 116 4.04 -2.87 4.17
CA ASN A 116 3.50 -3.96 4.98
C ASN A 116 4.50 -4.44 6.05
N ILE A 117 5.80 -4.46 5.74
CA ILE A 117 6.84 -4.74 6.75
C ILE A 117 6.80 -3.67 7.84
N SER A 118 6.71 -2.40 7.47
CA SER A 118 6.54 -1.29 8.43
C SER A 118 5.32 -1.51 9.33
N VAL A 119 4.14 -1.76 8.75
CA VAL A 119 2.90 -2.03 9.51
C VAL A 119 3.03 -3.25 10.44
N ALA A 120 3.72 -4.31 10.02
CA ALA A 120 3.95 -5.47 10.87
C ALA A 120 4.74 -5.11 12.13
N PHE A 121 5.83 -4.33 12.00
CA PHE A 121 6.59 -3.83 13.14
C PHE A 121 5.77 -2.91 14.05
N PHE A 122 4.89 -2.09 13.48
CA PHE A 122 3.95 -1.28 14.26
C PHE A 122 2.99 -2.15 15.08
N ILE A 123 2.41 -3.19 14.48
CA ILE A 123 1.50 -4.12 15.16
C ILE A 123 2.23 -4.86 16.29
N ILE A 124 3.47 -5.31 16.07
CA ILE A 124 4.29 -5.95 17.11
C ILE A 124 4.52 -4.98 18.28
N SER A 125 4.90 -3.73 17.98
CA SER A 125 5.11 -2.69 18.99
C SER A 125 3.85 -2.44 19.82
N MET A 126 2.69 -2.32 19.15
CA MET A 126 1.40 -2.13 19.78
C MET A 126 0.99 -3.34 20.64
N ALA A 127 1.19 -4.56 20.15
CA ALA A 127 0.89 -5.77 20.90
C ALA A 127 1.70 -5.83 22.20
N ILE A 128 3.01 -5.54 22.16
CA ILE A 128 3.86 -5.49 23.36
C ILE A 128 3.33 -4.47 24.37
N CYS A 129 3.00 -3.25 23.92
CA CYS A 129 2.45 -2.20 24.78
C CYS A 129 1.10 -2.61 25.41
N LEU A 130 0.22 -3.27 24.64
CA LEU A 130 -1.07 -3.73 25.13
C LEU A 130 -0.93 -4.87 26.14
N PHE A 131 -0.07 -5.86 25.85
CA PHE A 131 0.23 -6.94 26.80
C PHE A 131 0.81 -6.38 28.09
N GLN A 132 1.75 -5.45 28.04
CA GLN A 132 2.30 -4.82 29.25
C GLN A 132 1.23 -4.10 30.08
N LYS A 133 0.22 -3.51 29.43
CA LYS A 133 -0.81 -2.73 30.12
C LYS A 133 -1.92 -3.59 30.72
N TYR A 134 -2.25 -4.72 30.09
CA TYR A 134 -3.48 -5.48 30.39
C TYR A 134 -3.27 -6.96 30.73
N ALA A 135 -2.05 -7.49 30.63
CA ALA A 135 -1.70 -8.86 31.04
C ALA A 135 -0.69 -8.83 32.19
#